data_AF-A0A2G5WYG3-F1
#
_entry.id   AF-A0A2G5WYG3-F1
#
_cell.length_a   1.000
_cell.length_b   1.000
_cell.length_c   1.000
_cell.angle_alpha   90.00
_cell.angle_beta   90.00
_cell.angle_gamma   90.00
#
_symmetry.space_group_name_H-M   'P 1'
#
loop_
_entity.id
_entity.type
_entity.pdbx_description
1 polymer ?
#
loop_
_entity_poly.entity_id
_entity_poly.type
_entity_poly.pdbx_seq_one_letter_code
_entity_poly.pdbx_strand_id
1 'polypeptide(L)'
;MGRPITKELKNLKNKTFVEKNLDVAHSVIEYLNDKTGKHFKAESAATRKFINGRIKEGYTKEDFIRVIDLKAKQWLNHREFNAFLRPSTLFNATNFENYINELGVAKKPDIEIYIPPVLDFSSGER
;
A
#
# COMPACT_ATOMS: atom_id res chain seq x y z
N MET A 1 7.24 24.79 46.11
CA MET A 1 7.76 23.60 45.39
C MET A 1 6.71 23.11 44.39
N GLY A 2 6.58 23.76 43.24
CA GLY A 2 5.60 23.39 42.20
C GLY A 2 6.11 22.23 41.36
N ARG A 3 5.47 21.07 41.43
CA ARG A 3 5.82 19.91 40.58
C ARG A 3 5.22 20.14 39.18
N PRO A 4 6.01 20.13 38.09
CA PRO A 4 5.49 20.37 36.74
C PRO A 4 4.73 19.13 36.25
N ILE A 5 3.42 19.27 36.03
CA ILE A 5 2.45 18.19 35.71
C ILE A 5 2.39 17.86 34.20
N THR A 6 3.29 18.38 33.37
CA THR A 6 3.06 18.42 31.91
C THR A 6 3.62 17.24 31.12
N LYS A 7 4.31 16.27 31.75
CA LYS A 7 4.94 15.14 31.03
C LYS A 7 4.09 13.87 30.94
N GLU A 8 3.08 13.69 31.79
CA GLU A 8 2.41 12.38 31.95
C GLU A 8 1.25 12.15 30.97
N LEU A 9 0.52 13.21 30.59
CA LEU A 9 -0.63 13.12 29.66
C LEU A 9 -0.26 12.70 28.22
N LYS A 10 1.01 12.85 27.84
CA LYS A 10 1.49 12.45 26.51
C LYS A 10 1.73 10.94 26.39
N ASN A 11 1.82 10.20 27.50
CA ASN A 11 2.18 8.77 27.51
C ASN A 11 0.99 7.80 27.49
N LEU A 12 -0.24 8.29 27.66
CA LEU A 12 -1.45 7.44 27.60
C LEU A 12 -2.05 7.39 26.19
N LYS A 13 -2.07 8.51 25.45
CA LYS A 13 -2.64 8.61 24.09
C LYS A 13 -1.86 7.79 23.05
N ASN A 14 -0.54 7.77 23.18
CA ASN A 14 0.36 6.95 22.38
C ASN A 14 0.22 5.45 22.70
N LYS A 15 -0.06 5.04 23.94
CA LYS A 15 -0.31 3.61 24.26
C LYS A 15 -1.54 3.07 23.52
N THR A 16 -2.69 3.77 23.63
CA THR A 16 -3.95 3.32 23.01
C THR A 16 -3.93 3.39 21.48
N PHE A 17 -3.20 4.34 20.90
CA PHE A 17 -3.00 4.40 19.45
C PHE A 17 -2.12 3.24 18.97
N VAL A 18 -1.01 2.95 19.67
CA VAL A 18 -0.09 1.86 19.31
C VAL A 18 -0.78 0.49 19.36
N GLU A 19 -1.66 0.25 20.33
CA GLU A 19 -2.42 -1.01 20.45
C GLU A 19 -3.37 -1.25 19.26
N LYS A 20 -4.12 -0.24 18.81
CA LYS A 20 -4.98 -0.36 17.62
C LYS A 20 -4.17 -0.55 16.33
N ASN A 21 -3.02 0.10 16.22
CA ASN A 21 -2.13 -0.08 15.06
C ASN A 21 -1.48 -1.47 15.04
N LEU A 22 -1.29 -2.09 16.22
CA LEU A 22 -0.82 -3.47 16.36
C LEU A 22 -1.80 -4.45 15.73
N ASP A 23 -3.09 -4.27 16.01
CA ASP A 23 -4.17 -5.12 15.55
C ASP A 23 -4.34 -5.06 14.02
N VAL A 24 -4.24 -3.85 13.45
CA VAL A 24 -4.25 -3.65 11.99
C VAL A 24 -3.02 -4.32 11.36
N ALA A 25 -1.84 -4.11 11.93
CA ALA A 25 -0.63 -4.76 11.43
C ALA A 25 -0.73 -6.28 11.47
N HIS A 26 -1.33 -6.84 12.53
CA HIS A 26 -1.59 -8.27 12.64
C HIS A 26 -2.54 -8.77 11.57
N SER A 27 -3.72 -8.16 11.44
CA SER A 27 -4.74 -8.53 10.47
C SER A 27 -4.22 -8.50 9.02
N VAL A 28 -3.47 -7.45 8.66
CA VAL A 28 -2.92 -7.29 7.30
C VAL A 28 -1.89 -8.37 6.98
N ILE A 29 -1.05 -8.73 7.95
CA ILE A 29 0.02 -9.71 7.75
C ILE A 29 -0.51 -11.12 7.77
N GLU A 30 -1.48 -11.40 8.63
CA GLU A 30 -2.20 -12.68 8.64
C GLU A 30 -2.88 -12.91 7.28
N TYR A 31 -3.50 -11.87 6.71
CA TYR A 31 -4.07 -11.93 5.37
C TYR A 31 -3.03 -12.17 4.27
N LEU A 32 -1.88 -11.50 4.34
CA LEU A 32 -0.76 -11.74 3.42
C LEU A 32 -0.26 -13.18 3.52
N ASN A 33 -0.15 -13.71 4.74
CA ASN A 33 0.28 -15.07 5.00
C ASN A 33 -0.68 -16.10 4.40
N ASP A 34 -1.98 -15.93 4.63
CA ASP A 34 -3.05 -16.76 4.04
C ASP A 34 -2.98 -16.73 2.50
N LYS A 35 -2.91 -15.55 1.90
CA LYS A 35 -2.88 -15.39 0.45
C LYS A 35 -1.64 -15.95 -0.23
N THR A 36 -0.49 -15.86 0.43
CA THR A 36 0.81 -16.24 -0.17
C THR A 36 1.31 -17.60 0.30
N GLY A 37 0.64 -18.21 1.28
CA GLY A 37 1.09 -19.42 1.96
C GLY A 37 2.41 -19.22 2.73
N LYS A 38 2.74 -17.99 3.12
CA LYS A 38 3.97 -17.65 3.85
C LYS A 38 3.66 -17.41 5.33
N HIS A 39 4.68 -17.41 6.18
CA HIS A 39 4.55 -17.11 7.61
C HIS A 39 5.43 -15.93 8.02
N PHE A 40 4.99 -14.71 7.70
CA PHE A 40 5.60 -13.48 8.18
C PHE A 40 5.15 -13.13 9.59
N LYS A 41 6.06 -12.52 10.35
CA LYS A 41 5.79 -12.06 11.73
C LYS A 41 5.23 -10.64 11.71
N ALA A 42 3.96 -10.49 12.07
CA ALA A 42 3.33 -9.18 12.23
C ALA A 42 3.90 -8.38 13.41
N GLU A 43 4.47 -9.07 14.39
CA GLU A 43 5.09 -8.47 15.56
C GLU A 43 6.46 -7.82 15.28
N SER A 44 7.01 -8.04 14.07
CA SER A 44 8.29 -7.47 13.69
C SER A 44 8.23 -5.93 13.70
N ALA A 45 9.23 -5.32 14.33
CA ALA A 45 9.35 -3.86 14.42
C ALA A 45 9.38 -3.19 13.03
N ALA A 46 9.94 -3.85 12.02
CA ALA A 46 9.97 -3.36 10.65
C ALA A 46 8.55 -3.27 10.07
N THR A 47 7.79 -4.36 10.14
CA THR A 47 6.40 -4.44 9.66
C THR A 47 5.52 -3.39 10.31
N ARG A 48 5.61 -3.27 11.65
CA ARG A 48 4.88 -2.25 12.40
C ARG A 48 5.24 -0.83 11.96
N LYS A 49 6.52 -0.56 11.66
CA LYS A 49 6.96 0.75 11.15
C LYS A 49 6.32 1.07 9.80
N PHE A 50 6.30 0.13 8.86
CA PHE A 50 5.71 0.37 7.54
C PHE A 50 4.21 0.64 7.63
N ILE A 51 3.48 -0.18 8.40
CA ILE A 51 2.03 -0.05 8.53
C ILE A 51 1.67 1.22 9.29
N ASN A 52 2.31 1.50 10.43
CA ASN A 52 2.07 2.73 11.19
C ASN A 52 2.43 4.00 10.38
N GLY A 53 3.43 3.94 9.50
CA GLY A 53 3.74 5.02 8.56
C GLY A 53 2.54 5.34 7.66
N ARG A 54 1.95 4.31 7.05
CA ARG A 54 0.79 4.42 6.18
C ARG A 54 -0.49 4.83 6.89
N ILE A 55 -0.72 4.31 8.09
CA ILE A 55 -1.88 4.73 8.90
C ILE A 55 -1.78 6.22 9.25
N LYS A 56 -0.56 6.74 9.51
CA LYS A 56 -0.33 8.17 9.70
C LYS A 56 -0.55 9.00 8.43
N GLU A 57 -0.30 8.43 7.25
CA GLU A 57 -0.61 9.07 5.97
C GLU A 57 -2.12 9.07 5.66
N GLY A 58 -2.92 8.26 6.36
CA GLY A 58 -4.38 8.20 6.22
C GLY A 58 -4.91 6.96 5.51
N TYR A 59 -4.05 5.98 5.20
CA TYR A 59 -4.48 4.72 4.60
C TYR A 59 -5.20 3.82 5.62
N THR A 60 -6.15 3.02 5.15
CA THR A 60 -6.94 2.12 6.01
C THR A 60 -6.54 0.67 5.82
N LYS A 61 -6.92 -0.21 6.76
CA LYS A 61 -6.69 -1.67 6.66
C LYS A 61 -7.17 -2.26 5.32
N GLU A 62 -8.26 -1.73 4.78
CA GLU A 62 -8.86 -2.21 3.53
C GLU A 62 -7.94 -1.94 2.34
N ASP A 63 -7.26 -0.80 2.32
CA ASP A 63 -6.28 -0.45 1.30
C ASP A 63 -5.13 -1.46 1.25
N PHE A 64 -4.62 -1.86 2.43
CA PHE A 64 -3.59 -2.89 2.49
C PHE A 64 -4.08 -4.23 1.97
N ILE A 65 -5.30 -4.65 2.34
CA ILE A 65 -5.90 -5.91 1.89
C ILE A 65 -6.03 -5.91 0.36
N ARG A 66 -6.47 -4.81 -0.25
CA ARG A 66 -6.58 -4.67 -1.71
C ARG A 66 -5.23 -4.76 -2.41
N VAL A 67 -4.21 -4.07 -1.88
CA VAL A 67 -2.84 -4.13 -2.43
C VAL A 67 -2.28 -5.55 -2.36
N ILE A 68 -2.53 -6.25 -1.25
CA ILE A 68 -2.13 -7.65 -1.09
C ILE A 68 -2.82 -8.51 -2.13
N ASP A 69 -4.13 -8.40 -2.33
CA ASP A 69 -4.86 -9.24 -3.29
C ASP A 69 -4.35 -9.02 -4.73
N LEU A 70 -4.12 -7.76 -5.13
CA LEU A 70 -3.57 -7.42 -6.44
C LEU A 70 -2.17 -8.00 -6.64
N LYS A 71 -1.24 -7.75 -5.71
CA LYS A 71 0.14 -8.19 -5.85
C LYS A 71 0.29 -9.68 -5.63
N ALA A 72 -0.51 -10.31 -4.76
CA ALA A 72 -0.59 -11.76 -4.68
C ALA A 72 -1.01 -12.32 -6.04
N LYS A 73 -2.09 -11.84 -6.66
CA LYS A 73 -2.49 -12.33 -8.00
C LYS A 73 -1.41 -12.15 -9.07
N GLN A 74 -0.76 -10.99 -9.10
CA GLN A 74 0.30 -10.72 -10.08
C GLN A 74 1.56 -11.56 -9.80
N TRP A 75 2.10 -11.51 -8.59
CA TRP A 75 3.43 -12.05 -8.28
C TRP A 75 3.42 -13.52 -7.88
N LEU A 76 2.31 -14.06 -7.38
CA LEU A 76 2.22 -15.48 -7.01
C LEU A 76 2.34 -16.38 -8.25
N ASN A 77 1.92 -15.88 -9.42
CA ASN A 77 2.11 -16.56 -10.71
C ASN A 77 3.55 -16.43 -11.27
N HIS A 78 4.35 -15.48 -10.78
CA HIS A 78 5.72 -15.28 -11.26
C HIS A 78 6.74 -15.68 -10.20
N ARG A 79 7.50 -16.75 -10.50
CA ARG A 79 8.47 -17.34 -9.55
C ARG A 79 9.51 -16.34 -9.02
N GLU A 80 9.96 -15.42 -9.87
CA GLU A 80 10.93 -14.39 -9.51
C GLU A 80 10.33 -13.34 -8.57
N PHE A 81 9.09 -12.93 -8.81
CA PHE A 81 8.41 -11.91 -8.03
C PHE A 81 7.83 -12.43 -6.70
N ASN A 82 7.59 -13.74 -6.58
CA ASN A 82 7.15 -14.36 -5.32
C ASN A 82 8.14 -14.12 -4.16
N ALA A 83 9.44 -13.97 -4.44
CA ALA A 83 10.44 -13.62 -3.42
C ALA A 83 10.25 -12.19 -2.85
N PHE A 84 9.54 -11.33 -3.58
CA PHE A 84 9.29 -9.94 -3.22
C PHE A 84 7.95 -9.71 -2.51
N LEU A 85 7.10 -10.74 -2.41
CA LEU A 85 5.86 -10.73 -1.61
C LEU A 85 6.17 -10.70 -0.10
N ARG A 86 6.76 -9.60 0.35
CA ARG A 86 7.20 -9.36 1.73
C ARG A 86 6.61 -8.05 2.23
N PRO A 87 6.32 -7.94 3.53
CA PRO A 87 5.77 -6.70 4.12
C PRO A 87 6.62 -5.47 3.80
N SER A 88 7.95 -5.61 3.87
CA SER A 88 8.88 -4.50 3.61
C SER A 88 8.83 -4.00 2.17
N THR A 89 8.50 -4.85 1.20
CA THR A 89 8.41 -4.45 -0.21
C THR A 89 7.03 -3.91 -0.54
N LEU A 90 5.98 -4.59 -0.06
CA LEU A 90 4.59 -4.24 -0.33
C LEU A 90 4.18 -2.94 0.35
N PHE A 91 4.61 -2.73 1.60
CA PHE A 91 4.23 -1.57 2.41
C PHE A 91 5.29 -0.46 2.39
N ASN A 92 6.25 -0.54 1.48
CA ASN A 92 7.27 0.48 1.33
C ASN A 92 6.63 1.83 0.91
N ALA A 93 7.22 2.91 1.44
CA ALA A 93 7.17 4.29 0.93
C ALA A 93 6.38 4.52 -0.37
N THR A 94 7.23 4.49 -1.38
CA THR A 94 7.01 4.71 -2.78
C THR A 94 6.13 3.65 -3.41
N ASN A 95 6.34 2.38 -3.05
CA ASN A 95 5.65 1.28 -3.73
C ASN A 95 4.16 1.22 -3.38
N PHE A 96 3.81 1.45 -2.11
CA PHE A 96 2.42 1.34 -1.67
C PHE A 96 1.51 2.34 -2.35
N GLU A 97 1.94 3.59 -2.48
CA GLU A 97 1.20 4.62 -3.22
C GLU A 97 1.01 4.22 -4.69
N ASN A 98 2.07 3.71 -5.34
CA ASN A 98 1.98 3.18 -6.70
C ASN A 98 0.95 2.04 -6.78
N TYR A 99 0.92 1.12 -5.82
CA TYR A 99 -0.02 0.00 -5.83
C TYR A 99 -1.47 0.44 -5.59
N ILE A 100 -1.68 1.45 -4.74
CA ILE A 100 -2.99 2.07 -4.55
C ILE A 100 -3.44 2.79 -5.80
N ASN A 101 -2.52 3.50 -6.47
CA ASN A 101 -2.80 4.13 -7.75
C ASN A 101 -3.21 3.06 -8.77
N GLU A 102 -2.43 1.99 -8.95
CA GLU A 102 -2.77 0.84 -9.82
C GLU A 102 -4.18 0.27 -9.54
N LEU A 103 -4.59 0.17 -8.27
CA LEU A 103 -5.94 -0.23 -7.88
C LEU A 103 -7.01 0.81 -8.28
N GLY A 104 -6.69 2.10 -8.15
CA GLY A 104 -7.54 3.24 -8.48
C GLY A 104 -7.66 3.52 -9.99
N VAL A 105 -6.67 3.14 -10.80
CA VAL A 105 -6.71 3.27 -12.28
C VAL A 105 -7.64 2.23 -12.94
N ALA A 106 -8.38 1.43 -12.16
CA ALA A 106 -9.59 0.79 -12.67
C ALA A 106 -10.69 1.81 -13.04
N LYS A 107 -10.48 3.13 -12.87
CA LYS A 107 -11.08 4.10 -13.77
C LYS A 107 -10.33 4.07 -15.10
N LYS A 108 -10.94 3.33 -16.03
CA LYS A 108 -10.80 3.33 -17.50
C LYS A 108 -9.52 3.98 -18.00
N PRO A 109 -8.67 3.29 -18.78
CA PRO A 109 -7.73 4.04 -19.61
C PRO A 109 -8.57 5.02 -20.42
N ASP A 110 -8.33 6.32 -20.22
CA ASP A 110 -8.49 7.26 -21.29
C ASP A 110 -7.54 6.76 -22.39
N ILE A 111 -8.06 5.84 -23.19
CA ILE A 111 -7.58 5.66 -24.54
C ILE A 111 -7.93 7.01 -25.16
N GLU A 112 -7.04 7.99 -25.03
CA GLU A 112 -6.94 9.04 -26.03
C GLU A 112 -6.74 8.26 -27.33
N ILE A 113 -7.84 8.12 -28.07
CA ILE A 113 -7.81 7.55 -29.41
C ILE A 113 -6.84 8.45 -30.16
N TYR A 114 -5.59 8.01 -30.30
CA TYR A 114 -4.66 8.61 -31.24
C TYR A 114 -5.22 8.29 -32.62
N ILE A 115 -6.07 9.19 -33.11
CA ILE A 115 -6.44 9.23 -34.50
C ILE A 115 -5.18 9.78 -35.17
N PRO A 116 -4.40 8.96 -35.92
CA PRO A 116 -3.31 9.54 -36.70
C PRO A 116 -3.93 10.64 -37.56
N PRO A 117 -3.34 11.86 -37.62
CA PRO A 117 -3.87 12.90 -38.46
C PRO A 117 -3.98 12.31 -39.87
N VAL A 118 -5.21 12.24 -40.39
CA VAL A 118 -5.42 11.87 -41.79
C VAL A 118 -4.75 12.98 -42.58
N LEU A 119 -3.56 12.67 -43.09
CA LEU A 119 -2.82 13.53 -43.98
C LEU A 119 -3.58 13.51 -45.31
N ASP A 120 -4.52 14.44 -45.47
CA ASP A 120 -5.27 14.62 -46.71
C ASP A 120 -4.32 15.15 -47.79
N PHE A 121 -3.82 14.22 -48.61
CA PHE A 121 -3.02 14.53 -49.79
C PHE A 121 -3.87 14.98 -50.98
N SER A 122 -5.17 15.30 -50.79
CA SER A 122 -6.09 15.54 -51.89
C SER A 122 -6.21 17.00 -52.32
N SER A 123 -5.54 17.93 -51.63
CA SER A 123 -5.38 19.30 -52.13
C SER A 123 -4.09 19.42 -52.95
N GLY A 124 -4.17 18.92 -54.19
CA GLY A 124 -3.24 19.33 -55.24
C GLY A 124 -3.48 20.81 -55.56
N GLU A 125 -2.55 21.66 -55.15
CA GLU A 125 -2.38 22.97 -55.79
C GLU A 125 -1.33 22.85 -56.91
N ARG A 126 -1.75 23.40 -58.05
CA ARG A 126 -1.13 23.38 -59.37
C ARG A 126 0.21 24.09 -59.44
#